data_AF-A0A852TZ76-F1
#
_entry.id   AF-A0A852TZ76-F1
#
_cell.length_a   1.000
_cell.length_b   1.000
_cell.length_c   1.000
_cell.angle_alpha   90.00
_cell.angle_beta   90.00
_cell.angle_gamma   90.00
#
_symmetry.space_group_name_H-M   'P 1'
#
loop_
_entity.id
_entity.type
_entity.pdbx_description
1 polymer ?
#
loop_
_entity_poly.entity_id
_entity_poly.type
_entity_poly.pdbx_seq_one_letter_code
_entity_poly.pdbx_strand_id
1 'polypeptide(L)'
;MGDSANQATAARPGRPETARAAFAAGAADGAERPVPRHGRAALLRLAAWFEGADAASAHEVFTAAFAVHPARHLSGTGEEAVAATASWWDAPAVGAAAAHPVGAGSVAPVDDHSEQQARLRDAAEAAAHWRRSAAQEVRRLLAEPTGGDDRLHLSDAALQVLMELLTAALGSGDAITDAVSAGDLELDIRLHVRRVPDASITLSESGGDLVLEGLRLQVTSYARQEPAPEDGAPAGADLLSGPDPAGRHSGLRLVRPA
;
A
#
# COMPACT_ATOMS: atom_id res chain seq x y z
N MET A 1 32.62 -48.17 92.09
CA MET A 1 33.80 -48.04 91.21
C MET A 1 33.26 -48.10 89.79
N GLY A 2 32.86 -46.99 89.17
CA GLY A 2 33.68 -45.77 88.94
C GLY A 2 34.51 -46.07 87.69
N ASP A 3 34.34 -45.41 86.54
CA ASP A 3 34.05 -43.99 86.26
C ASP A 3 33.27 -43.88 84.92
N SER A 4 32.23 -43.04 84.82
CA SER A 4 32.28 -41.62 84.38
C SER A 4 32.79 -41.48 82.93
N ALA A 5 32.21 -40.71 82.00
CA ALA A 5 31.14 -39.71 81.94
C ALA A 5 30.78 -39.60 80.42
N ASN A 6 29.65 -39.08 79.94
CA ASN A 6 29.13 -37.72 80.10
C ASN A 6 27.72 -37.70 79.44
N GLN A 7 26.67 -37.32 80.17
CA GLN A 7 25.95 -36.02 80.06
C GLN A 7 25.45 -35.69 78.64
N ALA A 8 24.15 -35.81 78.31
CA ALA A 8 22.99 -35.03 78.74
C ALA A 8 23.11 -33.52 78.42
N THR A 9 22.24 -33.00 77.53
CA THR A 9 21.53 -31.70 77.71
C THR A 9 20.53 -31.45 76.56
N ALA A 10 19.37 -30.98 77.00
CA ALA A 10 18.16 -30.64 76.25
C ALA A 10 18.30 -29.42 75.33
N ALA A 11 17.40 -29.30 74.36
CA ALA A 11 16.56 -28.10 74.16
C ALA A 11 15.66 -28.27 72.94
N ARG A 12 14.34 -28.10 73.15
CA ARG A 12 13.38 -27.71 72.11
C ARG A 12 13.41 -26.18 72.04
N PRO A 13 13.58 -25.59 70.85
CA PRO A 13 12.56 -24.69 70.31
C PRO A 13 12.47 -24.88 68.78
N GLY A 14 11.31 -24.89 68.15
CA GLY A 14 10.52 -23.70 67.87
C GLY A 14 10.07 -23.84 66.41
N ARG A 15 8.77 -23.72 66.16
CA ARG A 15 8.21 -23.64 64.81
C ARG A 15 8.72 -22.37 64.12
N PRO A 16 9.17 -22.44 62.85
CA PRO A 16 9.06 -21.31 61.95
C PRO A 16 7.75 -21.41 61.15
N GLU A 17 6.79 -20.58 61.54
CA GLU A 17 5.78 -20.04 60.62
C GLU A 17 6.50 -19.24 59.52
N THR A 18 6.78 -19.84 58.36
CA THR A 18 7.08 -19.09 57.12
C THR A 18 6.85 -19.99 55.90
N ALA A 19 5.60 -20.41 55.69
CA ALA A 19 5.14 -20.93 54.40
C ALA A 19 3.87 -20.20 53.95
N ARG A 20 3.80 -18.90 54.25
CA ARG A 20 2.70 -18.00 53.89
C ARG A 20 3.23 -16.62 53.50
N ALA A 21 4.16 -16.61 52.55
CA ALA A 21 4.61 -15.41 51.83
C ALA A 21 5.30 -15.80 50.52
N ALA A 22 4.57 -16.47 49.61
CA ALA A 22 5.01 -16.68 48.22
C ALA A 22 3.83 -16.92 47.26
N PHE A 23 2.67 -16.34 47.55
CA PHE A 23 1.49 -16.39 46.65
C PHE A 23 0.93 -14.99 46.37
N ALA A 24 1.81 -14.00 46.32
CA ALA A 24 1.49 -12.63 45.94
C ALA A 24 2.69 -11.98 45.24
N ALA A 25 3.05 -12.49 44.07
CA ALA A 25 3.86 -11.78 43.07
C ALA A 25 3.81 -12.57 41.76
N GLY A 26 3.22 -11.99 40.72
CA GLY A 26 3.14 -12.62 39.39
C GLY A 26 1.83 -12.42 38.63
N ALA A 27 0.94 -11.55 39.07
CA ALA A 27 -0.07 -10.97 38.19
C ALA A 27 0.58 -9.82 37.41
N ALA A 28 1.25 -10.16 36.31
CA ALA A 28 1.55 -9.30 35.16
C ALA A 28 2.56 -10.01 34.27
N ASP A 29 2.10 -10.98 33.49
CA ASP A 29 2.72 -11.22 32.19
C ASP A 29 1.63 -11.68 31.22
N GLY A 30 0.77 -10.72 30.88
CA GLY A 30 -0.07 -10.80 29.69
C GLY A 30 0.81 -10.62 28.46
N ALA A 31 1.77 -11.53 28.26
CA ALA A 31 2.38 -11.72 26.97
C ALA A 31 1.25 -12.24 26.08
N GLU A 32 0.69 -11.36 25.25
CA GLU A 32 -0.09 -11.74 24.08
C GLU A 32 0.73 -12.78 23.33
N ARG A 33 0.47 -14.06 23.60
CA ARG A 33 0.98 -15.13 22.76
C ARG A 33 0.42 -14.84 21.38
N PRO A 34 1.26 -14.62 20.35
CA PRO A 34 0.76 -14.38 19.01
C PRO A 34 -0.09 -15.60 18.64
N VAL A 35 -1.40 -15.36 18.52
CA VAL A 35 -2.35 -16.36 18.03
C VAL A 35 -1.80 -16.82 16.68
N PRO A 36 -1.51 -18.12 16.48
CA PRO A 36 -0.99 -18.60 15.20
C PRO A 36 -2.04 -18.29 14.14
N ARG A 37 -1.78 -17.28 13.31
CA ARG A 37 -2.63 -16.96 12.17
C ARG A 37 -2.40 -18.06 11.15
N HIS A 38 -3.24 -19.07 11.17
CA HIS A 38 -3.24 -20.09 10.12
C HIS A 38 -3.28 -19.39 8.76
N GLY A 39 -2.24 -19.60 7.93
CA GLY A 39 -2.15 -18.92 6.65
C GLY A 39 -3.29 -19.30 5.71
N ARG A 40 -3.65 -18.42 4.77
CA ARG A 40 -4.67 -18.66 3.73
C ARG A 40 -4.50 -20.02 3.05
N ALA A 41 -3.27 -20.43 2.79
CA ALA A 41 -2.95 -21.73 2.18
C ALA A 41 -3.41 -22.93 3.03
N ALA A 42 -3.33 -22.85 4.36
CA ALA A 42 -3.81 -23.90 5.25
C ALA A 42 -5.34 -24.04 5.19
N LEU A 43 -6.06 -22.92 5.15
CA LEU A 43 -7.53 -22.91 5.01
C LEU A 43 -7.98 -23.43 3.63
N LEU A 44 -7.26 -23.08 2.56
CA LEU A 44 -7.56 -23.60 1.22
C LEU A 44 -7.29 -25.11 1.10
N ARG A 45 -6.23 -25.63 1.75
CA ARG A 45 -5.99 -27.08 1.83
C ARG A 45 -7.12 -27.79 2.58
N LEU A 46 -7.56 -27.22 3.70
CA LEU A 46 -8.69 -27.75 4.48
C LEU A 46 -9.97 -27.76 3.63
N ALA A 47 -10.28 -26.66 2.92
CA ALA A 47 -11.43 -26.58 2.03
C ALA A 47 -11.39 -27.63 0.91
N ALA A 48 -10.22 -27.87 0.31
CA ALA A 48 -10.04 -28.92 -0.69
C ALA A 48 -10.28 -30.33 -0.13
N TRP A 49 -9.89 -30.58 1.13
CA TRP A 49 -10.20 -31.85 1.80
C TRP A 49 -11.70 -32.00 2.08
N PHE A 50 -12.41 -30.92 2.43
CA PHE A 50 -13.86 -30.96 2.62
C PHE A 50 -14.64 -31.16 1.32
N GLU A 51 -14.21 -30.55 0.22
CA GLU A 51 -14.88 -30.66 -1.09
C GLU A 51 -14.96 -32.11 -1.60
N GLY A 52 -13.93 -32.92 -1.31
CA GLY A 52 -13.86 -34.31 -1.73
C GLY A 52 -14.33 -35.35 -0.70
N ALA A 53 -14.74 -34.92 0.49
CA ALA A 53 -15.05 -35.81 1.60
C ALA A 53 -16.55 -36.18 1.65
N ASP A 54 -16.86 -37.44 1.95
CA ASP A 54 -18.20 -37.81 2.40
C ASP A 54 -18.46 -37.31 3.84
N ALA A 55 -19.71 -37.40 4.30
CA ALA A 55 -20.11 -36.85 5.60
C ALA A 55 -19.33 -37.43 6.80
N ALA A 56 -18.91 -38.71 6.72
CA ALA A 56 -18.13 -39.34 7.78
C ALA A 56 -16.68 -38.82 7.77
N SER A 57 -16.06 -38.77 6.60
CA SER A 57 -14.69 -38.28 6.41
C SER A 57 -14.58 -36.79 6.75
N ALA A 58 -15.58 -36.00 6.37
CA ALA A 58 -15.66 -34.57 6.72
C ALA A 58 -15.72 -34.37 8.25
N HIS A 59 -16.45 -35.23 8.96
CA HIS A 59 -16.50 -35.21 10.42
C HIS A 59 -15.15 -35.55 11.05
N GLU A 60 -14.44 -36.56 10.52
CA GLU A 60 -13.09 -36.92 10.98
C GLU A 60 -12.09 -35.79 10.75
N VAL A 61 -12.10 -35.17 9.56
CA VAL A 61 -11.25 -34.01 9.24
C VAL A 61 -11.56 -32.83 10.14
N PHE A 62 -12.84 -32.55 10.40
CA PHE A 62 -13.27 -31.51 11.33
C PHE A 62 -12.76 -31.78 12.77
N THR A 63 -13.00 -32.97 13.28
CA THR A 63 -12.56 -33.37 14.63
C THR A 63 -11.05 -33.31 14.77
N ALA A 64 -10.29 -33.74 13.76
CA ALA A 64 -8.83 -33.70 13.77
C ALA A 64 -8.28 -32.26 13.67
N ALA A 65 -8.83 -31.43 12.78
CA ALA A 65 -8.34 -30.07 12.54
C ALA A 65 -8.63 -29.11 13.70
N PHE A 66 -9.78 -29.28 14.37
CA PHE A 66 -10.22 -28.40 15.45
C PHE A 66 -10.06 -29.02 16.84
N ALA A 67 -9.44 -30.20 16.93
CA ALA A 67 -9.31 -30.99 18.16
C ALA A 67 -10.66 -31.19 18.89
N VAL A 68 -11.77 -31.24 18.13
CA VAL A 68 -13.13 -31.47 18.65
C VAL A 68 -13.35 -32.98 18.76
N HIS A 69 -12.60 -33.63 19.64
CA HIS A 69 -12.87 -35.01 20.01
C HIS A 69 -14.10 -35.04 20.94
N PRO A 70 -15.02 -36.01 20.78
CA PRO A 70 -16.06 -36.22 21.77
C PRO A 70 -15.39 -36.41 23.12
N ALA A 71 -15.86 -35.70 24.15
CA ALA A 71 -15.27 -35.68 25.48
C ALA A 71 -15.27 -37.09 26.09
N ARG A 72 -14.27 -37.91 25.76
CA ARG A 72 -14.17 -39.31 26.22
C ARG A 72 -13.68 -39.43 27.66
N HIS A 73 -13.32 -38.30 28.28
CA HIS A 73 -12.87 -38.23 29.67
C HIS A 73 -13.53 -37.05 30.40
N LEU A 74 -14.85 -37.09 30.58
CA LEU A 74 -15.51 -36.39 31.69
C LEU A 74 -15.44 -37.21 32.99
N SER A 75 -14.45 -38.09 33.14
CA SER A 75 -14.14 -38.74 34.41
C SER A 75 -13.15 -37.86 35.18
N GLY A 76 -13.65 -36.80 35.80
CA GLY A 76 -12.90 -36.06 36.82
C GLY A 76 -13.03 -36.78 38.16
N THR A 77 -11.91 -37.08 38.82
CA THR A 77 -11.89 -37.47 40.24
C THR A 77 -12.06 -36.21 41.09
N GLY A 78 -13.23 -35.58 41.04
CA GLY A 78 -13.59 -34.54 42.00
C GLY A 78 -13.99 -35.22 43.29
N GLU A 79 -13.13 -35.19 44.31
CA GLU A 79 -13.44 -35.78 45.62
C GLU A 79 -14.51 -34.98 46.40
N GLU A 80 -14.89 -33.80 45.92
CA GLU A 80 -15.80 -32.91 46.62
C GLU A 80 -17.21 -32.95 46.01
N ALA A 81 -18.13 -33.63 46.71
CA ALA A 81 -19.53 -33.74 46.34
C ALA A 81 -20.25 -32.42 46.60
N VAL A 82 -20.44 -31.60 45.56
CA VAL A 82 -21.29 -30.40 45.63
C VAL A 82 -22.75 -30.81 45.56
N ALA A 83 -23.57 -30.31 46.49
CA ALA A 83 -25.02 -30.60 46.51
C ALA A 83 -25.70 -30.10 45.22
N ALA A 84 -26.63 -30.89 44.68
CA ALA A 84 -27.34 -30.57 43.42
C ALA A 84 -28.13 -29.25 43.45
N THR A 85 -28.40 -28.72 44.64
CA THR A 85 -29.09 -27.44 44.86
C THR A 85 -28.13 -26.25 45.01
N ALA A 86 -26.82 -26.46 44.92
CA ALA A 86 -25.85 -25.38 45.01
C ALA A 86 -25.96 -24.47 43.79
N SER A 87 -26.03 -23.16 44.03
CA SER A 87 -25.90 -22.15 43.00
C SER A 87 -24.52 -22.29 42.34
N TRP A 88 -24.49 -22.35 41.00
CA TRP A 88 -23.23 -22.39 40.25
C TRP A 88 -22.36 -21.14 40.44
N TRP A 89 -22.93 -20.05 40.95
CA TRP A 89 -22.21 -18.82 41.29
C TRP A 89 -21.43 -18.94 42.62
N ASP A 90 -21.94 -19.74 43.56
CA ASP A 90 -21.39 -19.90 44.90
C ASP A 90 -20.68 -21.26 45.11
N ALA A 91 -20.73 -22.13 44.10
CA ALA A 91 -20.08 -23.42 44.14
C ALA A 91 -18.55 -23.26 44.07
N PRO A 92 -17.77 -24.07 44.83
CA PRO A 92 -16.33 -24.04 44.74
C PRO A 92 -15.87 -24.38 43.31
N ALA A 93 -14.92 -23.60 42.78
CA ALA A 93 -14.38 -23.82 41.45
C ALA A 93 -13.76 -25.22 41.38
N VAL A 94 -14.25 -26.05 40.45
CA VAL A 94 -13.67 -27.37 40.20
C VAL A 94 -12.22 -27.17 39.76
N GLY A 95 -11.29 -27.78 40.49
CA GLY A 95 -9.90 -27.88 40.07
C GLY A 95 -9.84 -28.73 38.80
N ALA A 96 -10.01 -28.09 37.65
CA ALA A 96 -9.86 -28.75 36.36
C ALA A 96 -8.41 -29.24 36.29
N ALA A 97 -8.21 -30.55 36.45
CA ALA A 97 -6.95 -31.17 36.09
C ALA A 97 -6.64 -30.70 34.67
N ALA A 98 -5.57 -29.94 34.52
CA ALA A 98 -5.21 -29.28 33.28
C ALA A 98 -5.28 -30.32 32.17
N ALA A 99 -6.29 -30.22 31.31
CA ALA A 99 -6.37 -31.04 30.11
C ALA A 99 -5.08 -30.75 29.35
N HIS A 100 -4.14 -31.69 29.42
CA HIS A 100 -2.90 -31.58 28.67
C HIS A 100 -3.31 -31.54 27.20
N PRO A 101 -3.02 -30.46 26.46
CA PRO A 101 -3.27 -30.46 25.03
C PRO A 101 -2.35 -31.53 24.43
N VAL A 102 -2.90 -32.72 24.20
CA VAL A 102 -2.25 -33.75 23.42
C VAL A 102 -2.18 -33.20 22.00
N GLY A 103 -0.96 -32.81 21.60
CA GLY A 103 -0.65 -32.43 20.23
C GLY A 103 -1.06 -31.02 19.86
N ALA A 104 -0.41 -30.01 20.46
CA ALA A 104 -0.14 -28.79 19.71
C ALA A 104 0.80 -29.17 18.56
N GLY A 105 0.23 -29.64 17.45
CA GLY A 105 0.96 -29.92 16.23
C GLY A 105 1.81 -28.71 15.90
N SER A 106 3.13 -28.93 15.77
CA SER A 106 4.07 -27.89 15.38
C SER A 106 3.47 -27.12 14.21
N VAL A 107 3.21 -25.83 14.42
CA VAL A 107 2.82 -24.92 13.35
C VAL A 107 3.92 -25.03 12.31
N ALA A 108 3.58 -25.57 11.13
CA ALA A 108 4.54 -25.70 10.05
C ALA A 108 5.21 -24.33 9.82
N PRO A 109 6.55 -24.28 9.72
CA PRO A 109 7.24 -23.03 9.49
C PRO A 109 6.70 -22.38 8.21
N VAL A 110 6.48 -21.07 8.27
CA VAL A 110 6.09 -20.28 7.10
C VAL A 110 7.20 -20.43 6.07
N ASP A 111 6.83 -20.76 4.83
CA ASP A 111 7.80 -20.88 3.73
C ASP A 111 8.54 -19.54 3.54
N ASP A 112 9.85 -19.62 3.36
CA ASP A 112 10.67 -18.44 3.10
C ASP A 112 10.38 -17.93 1.67
N HIS A 113 9.55 -16.89 1.58
CA HIS A 113 9.21 -16.23 0.33
C HIS A 113 10.16 -15.08 -0.04
N SER A 114 11.31 -14.93 0.63
CA SER A 114 12.24 -13.81 0.39
C SER A 114 12.73 -13.76 -1.06
N GLU A 115 13.05 -14.91 -1.66
CA GLU A 115 13.45 -15.00 -3.07
C GLU A 115 12.33 -14.63 -4.05
N GLN A 116 11.08 -15.03 -3.73
CA GLN A 116 9.92 -14.65 -4.55
C GLN A 116 9.66 -13.15 -4.45
N GLN A 117 9.76 -12.58 -3.25
CA GLN A 117 9.60 -11.14 -3.02
C GLN A 117 10.70 -10.34 -3.73
N ALA A 118 11.96 -10.80 -3.68
CA ALA A 118 13.07 -10.19 -4.39
C ALA A 118 12.81 -10.17 -5.90
N ARG A 119 12.42 -11.31 -6.50
CA ARG A 119 12.09 -11.36 -7.94
C ARG A 119 10.94 -10.43 -8.34
N LEU A 120 9.88 -10.35 -7.52
CA LEU A 120 8.76 -9.44 -7.78
C LEU A 120 9.19 -7.97 -7.69
N ARG A 121 10.07 -7.65 -6.74
CA ARG A 121 10.63 -6.32 -6.58
C ARG A 121 11.50 -5.94 -7.79
N ASP A 122 12.42 -6.81 -8.19
CA ASP A 122 13.30 -6.58 -9.34
C ASP A 122 12.48 -6.40 -10.63
N ALA A 123 11.44 -7.21 -10.82
CA ALA A 123 10.52 -7.08 -11.96
C ALA A 123 9.77 -5.74 -11.94
N ALA A 124 9.30 -5.30 -10.78
CA ALA A 124 8.63 -4.01 -10.63
C ALA A 124 9.58 -2.83 -10.88
N GLU A 125 10.81 -2.90 -10.36
CA GLU A 125 11.83 -1.87 -10.56
C GLU A 125 12.25 -1.78 -12.03
N ALA A 126 12.40 -2.92 -12.72
CA ALA A 126 12.66 -2.97 -14.15
C ALA A 126 11.48 -2.37 -14.95
N ALA A 127 10.24 -2.73 -14.65
CA ALA A 127 9.06 -2.17 -15.31
C ALA A 127 8.96 -0.64 -15.12
N ALA A 128 9.20 -0.15 -13.90
CA ALA A 128 9.23 1.29 -13.62
C ALA A 128 10.39 2.00 -14.34
N HIS A 129 11.53 1.34 -14.52
CA HIS A 129 12.62 1.88 -15.32
C HIS A 129 12.23 2.00 -16.81
N TRP A 130 11.65 0.95 -17.40
CA TRP A 130 11.20 0.98 -18.80
C TRP A 130 10.15 2.06 -19.04
N ARG A 131 9.17 2.21 -18.13
CA ARG A 131 8.12 3.23 -18.24
C ARG A 131 8.68 4.66 -18.18
N ARG A 132 9.68 4.91 -17.32
CA ARG A 132 10.38 6.20 -17.25
C ARG A 132 11.20 6.49 -18.52
N SER A 133 11.91 5.49 -19.05
CA SER A 133 12.67 5.62 -20.30
C SER A 133 11.75 5.90 -21.50
N ALA A 134 10.63 5.18 -21.59
CA ALA A 134 9.60 5.39 -22.60
C ALA A 134 8.99 6.80 -22.54
N ALA A 135 8.63 7.29 -21.34
CA ALA A 135 8.16 8.65 -21.17
C ALA A 135 9.20 9.69 -21.59
N GLN A 136 10.49 9.46 -21.29
CA GLN A 136 11.56 10.36 -21.73
C GLN A 136 11.71 10.39 -23.26
N GLU A 137 11.55 9.25 -23.93
CA GLU A 137 11.53 9.17 -25.39
C GLU A 137 10.37 9.99 -25.97
N VAL A 138 9.15 9.79 -25.46
CA VAL A 138 7.96 10.54 -25.87
C VAL A 138 8.17 12.05 -25.69
N ARG A 139 8.67 12.49 -24.52
CA ARG A 139 8.98 13.91 -24.29
C ARG A 139 10.01 14.47 -25.27
N ARG A 140 11.01 13.67 -25.66
CA ARG A 140 12.05 14.12 -26.58
C ARG A 140 11.50 14.28 -28.00
N LEU A 141 10.68 13.32 -28.45
CA LEU A 141 10.14 13.32 -29.81
C LEU A 141 9.01 14.32 -30.01
N LEU A 142 8.22 14.58 -28.96
CA LEU A 142 7.07 15.50 -28.98
C LEU A 142 7.33 16.80 -28.21
N ALA A 143 8.60 17.18 -28.00
CA ALA A 143 8.94 18.44 -27.33
C ALA A 143 8.37 19.65 -28.08
N GLU A 144 8.43 19.59 -29.41
CA GLU A 144 7.84 20.57 -30.31
C GLU A 144 6.48 20.06 -30.80
N PRO A 145 5.53 20.96 -31.13
CA PRO A 145 4.26 20.56 -31.72
C PRO A 145 4.49 19.83 -33.06
N THR A 146 3.83 18.70 -33.24
CA THR A 146 3.90 17.96 -34.51
C THR A 146 3.41 18.80 -35.69
N GLY A 147 4.07 18.60 -36.83
CA GLY A 147 3.75 19.17 -38.13
C GLY A 147 2.50 18.58 -38.77
N GLY A 148 2.28 18.93 -40.04
CA GLY A 148 1.11 18.48 -40.83
C GLY A 148 1.26 17.10 -41.48
N ASP A 149 2.48 16.58 -41.61
CA ASP A 149 2.79 15.26 -42.18
C ASP A 149 4.00 14.63 -41.47
N ASP A 150 4.01 14.71 -40.13
CA ASP A 150 5.14 14.20 -39.35
C ASP A 150 5.10 12.68 -39.23
N ARG A 151 6.28 12.05 -39.35
CA ARG A 151 6.48 10.63 -39.08
C ARG A 151 7.39 10.43 -37.89
N LEU A 152 6.88 9.80 -36.84
CA LEU A 152 7.59 9.55 -35.58
C LEU A 152 7.84 8.07 -35.39
N HIS A 153 9.10 7.70 -35.16
CA HIS A 153 9.47 6.34 -34.80
C HIS A 153 9.54 6.23 -33.28
N LEU A 154 8.68 5.38 -32.71
CA LEU A 154 8.57 5.16 -31.28
C LEU A 154 8.92 3.70 -30.97
N SER A 155 9.60 3.48 -29.84
CA SER A 155 9.64 2.15 -29.25
C SER A 155 8.23 1.68 -28.83
N ASP A 156 8.02 0.37 -28.75
CA ASP A 156 6.75 -0.22 -28.30
C ASP A 156 6.30 0.34 -26.93
N ALA A 157 7.24 0.43 -25.98
CA ALA A 157 6.97 1.02 -24.66
C ALA A 157 6.62 2.52 -24.74
N ALA A 158 7.24 3.29 -25.64
CA ALA A 158 6.92 4.70 -25.85
C ALA A 158 5.55 4.89 -26.49
N LEU A 159 5.19 4.04 -27.47
CA LEU A 159 3.86 4.04 -28.08
C LEU A 159 2.78 3.70 -27.04
N GLN A 160 3.01 2.69 -26.20
CA GLN A 160 2.11 2.34 -25.09
C GLN A 160 1.84 3.54 -24.18
N VAL A 161 2.89 4.24 -23.71
CA VAL A 161 2.75 5.44 -22.86
C VAL A 161 2.00 6.56 -23.60
N LEU A 162 2.32 6.79 -24.87
CA LEU A 162 1.63 7.80 -25.68
C LEU A 162 0.14 7.48 -25.84
N MET A 163 -0.22 6.22 -26.09
CA MET A 163 -1.60 5.78 -26.25
C MET A 163 -2.40 5.89 -24.95
N GLU A 164 -1.79 5.58 -23.80
CA GLU A 164 -2.40 5.78 -22.49
C GLU A 164 -2.71 7.26 -22.24
N LEU A 165 -1.75 8.15 -22.52
CA LEU A 165 -1.94 9.60 -22.40
C LEU A 165 -2.96 10.15 -23.40
N LEU A 166 -2.94 9.69 -24.65
CA LEU A 166 -3.89 10.10 -25.68
C LEU A 166 -5.31 9.69 -25.30
N THR A 167 -5.49 8.46 -24.84
CA THR A 167 -6.79 7.96 -24.36
C THR A 167 -7.28 8.79 -23.17
N ALA A 168 -6.39 9.11 -22.22
CA ALA A 168 -6.73 9.96 -21.08
C ALA A 168 -7.08 11.40 -21.51
N ALA A 169 -6.37 11.98 -22.48
CA ALA A 169 -6.63 13.32 -22.99
C ALA A 169 -7.96 13.41 -23.74
N LEU A 170 -8.25 12.44 -24.60
CA LEU A 170 -9.53 12.36 -25.32
C LEU A 170 -10.70 12.01 -24.39
N GLY A 171 -10.43 11.37 -23.25
CA GLY A 171 -11.42 11.12 -22.20
C GLY A 171 -11.68 12.31 -21.28
N SER A 172 -10.78 13.31 -21.23
CA SER A 172 -10.90 14.46 -20.33
C SER A 172 -11.77 15.60 -20.90
N GLY A 173 -12.01 15.60 -22.22
CA GLY A 173 -12.84 16.62 -22.86
C GLY A 173 -13.03 16.37 -24.36
N ASP A 174 -13.69 17.33 -25.02
CA ASP A 174 -13.90 17.28 -26.46
C ASP A 174 -12.79 18.04 -27.21
N ALA A 175 -11.85 17.27 -27.77
CA ALA A 175 -10.74 17.79 -28.57
C ALA A 175 -11.21 18.53 -29.85
N ILE A 176 -12.48 18.39 -30.25
CA ILE A 176 -13.04 19.09 -31.41
C ILE A 176 -13.31 20.56 -31.08
N THR A 177 -13.71 20.83 -29.84
CA THR A 177 -14.13 22.17 -29.39
C THR A 177 -12.95 22.95 -28.80
N ASP A 178 -12.13 22.31 -27.96
CA ASP A 178 -10.99 22.94 -27.28
C ASP A 178 -9.76 22.01 -27.24
N ALA A 179 -8.59 22.57 -26.96
CA ALA A 179 -7.39 21.78 -26.70
C ALA A 179 -7.57 20.96 -25.41
N VAL A 180 -7.31 19.65 -25.50
CA VAL A 180 -7.39 18.73 -24.35
C VAL A 180 -6.00 18.33 -23.90
N SER A 181 -5.83 18.10 -22.60
CA SER A 181 -4.57 17.61 -22.06
C SER A 181 -4.78 16.53 -21.01
N ALA A 182 -3.79 15.64 -20.91
CA ALA A 182 -3.67 14.68 -19.84
C ALA A 182 -2.19 14.46 -19.52
N GLY A 183 -1.89 14.08 -18.29
CA GLY A 183 -0.51 13.84 -17.91
C GLY A 183 -0.39 12.88 -16.75
N ASP A 184 0.84 12.43 -16.56
CA ASP A 184 1.28 11.53 -15.51
C ASP A 184 2.35 12.26 -14.68
N LEU A 185 2.02 12.53 -13.42
CA LEU A 185 2.89 13.22 -12.47
C LEU A 185 4.10 12.38 -12.05
N GLU A 186 3.97 11.04 -12.02
CA GLU A 186 5.08 10.15 -11.68
C GLU A 186 6.15 10.16 -12.77
N LEU A 187 5.71 10.31 -14.02
CA LEU A 187 6.58 10.35 -15.19
C LEU A 187 6.99 11.78 -15.60
N ASP A 188 6.49 12.81 -14.91
CA ASP A 188 6.68 14.23 -15.23
C ASP A 188 6.42 14.52 -16.72
N ILE A 189 5.25 14.12 -17.20
CA ILE A 189 4.86 14.21 -18.62
C ILE A 189 3.40 14.63 -18.77
N ARG A 190 3.14 15.61 -19.64
CA ARG A 190 1.80 16.06 -20.02
C ARG A 190 1.69 16.12 -21.53
N LEU A 191 0.71 15.42 -22.08
CA LEU A 191 0.32 15.48 -23.48
C LEU A 191 -0.75 16.55 -23.67
N HIS A 192 -0.55 17.38 -24.68
CA HIS A 192 -1.50 18.36 -25.20
C HIS A 192 -1.92 17.92 -26.59
N VAL A 193 -3.24 17.89 -26.82
CA VAL A 193 -3.85 17.48 -28.07
C VAL A 193 -4.74 18.62 -28.54
N ARG A 194 -4.50 19.08 -29.78
CA ARG A 194 -5.33 20.09 -30.43
C ARG A 194 -5.79 19.58 -31.79
N ARG A 195 -7.02 19.92 -32.18
CA ARG A 195 -7.53 19.61 -33.51
C ARG A 195 -6.97 20.59 -34.55
N VAL A 196 -6.39 20.04 -35.61
CA VAL A 196 -5.96 20.78 -36.82
C VAL A 196 -6.35 19.92 -38.02
N PRO A 197 -7.41 20.28 -38.76
CA PRO A 197 -8.02 19.42 -39.79
C PRO A 197 -7.05 18.90 -40.85
N ASP A 198 -6.05 19.70 -41.21
CA ASP A 198 -5.08 19.38 -42.27
C ASP A 198 -3.80 18.70 -41.73
N ALA A 199 -3.78 18.32 -40.44
CA ALA A 199 -2.63 17.64 -39.85
C ALA A 199 -2.81 16.11 -39.89
N SER A 200 -1.76 15.42 -40.32
CA SER A 200 -1.62 13.98 -40.28
C SER A 200 -0.30 13.63 -39.59
N ILE A 201 -0.36 12.68 -38.65
CA ILE A 201 0.82 12.20 -37.94
C ILE A 201 0.87 10.69 -38.11
N THR A 202 2.00 10.17 -38.60
CA THR A 202 2.25 8.73 -38.65
C THR A 202 3.17 8.32 -37.51
N LEU A 203 2.67 7.49 -36.60
CA LEU A 203 3.44 6.86 -35.55
C LEU A 203 3.86 5.46 -36.01
N SER A 204 5.15 5.24 -36.16
CA SER A 204 5.73 3.97 -36.59
C SER A 204 6.35 3.23 -35.40
N GLU A 205 5.99 1.97 -35.25
CA GLU A 205 6.48 1.05 -34.23
C GLU A 205 6.85 -0.29 -34.88
N SER A 206 7.51 -1.20 -34.16
CA SER A 206 7.97 -2.46 -34.73
C SER A 206 6.84 -3.38 -35.22
N GLY A 207 5.65 -3.24 -34.62
CA GLY A 207 4.43 -3.97 -34.98
C GLY A 207 3.57 -3.34 -36.08
N GLY A 208 3.82 -2.08 -36.48
CA GLY A 208 3.04 -1.40 -37.52
C GLY A 208 3.03 0.12 -37.42
N ASP A 209 2.21 0.73 -38.28
CA ASP A 209 2.03 2.19 -38.35
C ASP A 209 0.62 2.57 -37.87
N LEU A 210 0.52 3.59 -37.03
CA LEU A 210 -0.73 4.25 -36.64
C LEU A 210 -0.77 5.66 -37.23
N VAL A 211 -1.85 5.98 -37.93
CA VAL A 211 -2.07 7.32 -38.50
C VAL A 211 -3.11 8.06 -37.67
N LEU A 212 -2.75 9.26 -37.21
CA LEU A 212 -3.62 10.19 -36.50
C LEU A 212 -3.94 11.35 -37.44
N GLU A 213 -5.20 11.46 -37.85
CA GLU A 213 -5.69 12.53 -38.73
C GLU A 213 -6.39 13.63 -37.94
N GLY A 214 -6.21 14.87 -38.38
CA GLY A 214 -6.87 16.04 -37.81
C GLY A 214 -6.31 16.46 -36.45
N LEU A 215 -5.17 15.92 -36.00
CA LEU A 215 -4.63 16.15 -34.65
C LEU A 215 -3.19 16.67 -34.72
N ARG A 216 -2.86 17.57 -33.78
CA ARG A 216 -1.48 17.91 -33.42
C ARG A 216 -1.22 17.56 -31.97
N LEU A 217 -0.03 17.01 -31.73
CA LEU A 217 0.42 16.57 -30.43
C LEU A 217 1.60 17.43 -29.98
N GLN A 218 1.64 17.75 -28.69
CA GLN A 218 2.81 18.35 -28.04
C GLN A 218 2.91 17.80 -26.63
N VAL A 219 4.13 17.56 -26.17
CA VAL A 219 4.39 17.06 -24.82
C VAL A 219 5.24 18.06 -24.05
N THR A 220 4.79 18.40 -22.85
CA THR A 220 5.54 19.22 -21.89
C THR A 220 5.83 18.43 -20.62
N SER A 221 6.83 18.84 -19.85
CA SER A 221 6.95 18.38 -18.46
C SER A 221 6.00 19.18 -17.56
N TYR A 222 5.69 18.69 -16.36
CA TYR A 222 4.96 19.50 -15.38
C TYR A 222 5.84 20.62 -14.82
N ALA A 223 7.15 20.41 -14.76
CA ALA A 223 8.10 21.45 -14.36
C ALA A 223 8.26 22.58 -15.40
N ARG A 224 7.88 22.35 -16.67
CA ARG A 224 7.93 23.34 -17.75
C ARG A 224 6.51 23.69 -18.18
N GLN A 225 6.01 24.80 -17.67
CA GLN A 225 4.63 25.30 -17.74
C GLN A 225 4.02 25.36 -19.15
N GLU A 226 2.68 25.32 -19.19
CA GLU A 226 1.72 25.40 -20.31
C GLU A 226 2.24 26.08 -21.60
N PRO A 227 1.93 25.50 -22.79
CA PRO A 227 2.18 26.20 -24.04
C PRO A 227 1.37 27.51 -24.04
N ALA A 228 2.06 28.63 -24.23
CA ALA A 228 1.41 29.92 -24.37
C ALA A 228 0.39 29.87 -25.52
N PRO A 229 -0.80 30.48 -25.38
CA PRO A 229 -1.71 30.62 -26.50
C PRO A 229 -1.04 31.48 -27.57
N GLU A 230 -0.63 30.86 -28.68
CA GLU A 230 -0.24 31.59 -29.89
C GLU A 230 -1.50 32.16 -30.55
N ASP A 231 -2.06 33.21 -29.95
CA ASP A 231 -2.90 34.16 -30.66
C ASP A 231 -2.02 35.27 -31.20
N GLY A 232 -1.82 35.25 -32.51
CA GLY A 232 -1.15 36.30 -33.25
C GLY A 232 -1.89 37.63 -33.10
N ALA A 233 -1.38 38.50 -32.23
CA ALA A 233 -1.63 39.93 -32.28
C ALA A 233 -0.29 40.63 -32.51
N PRO A 234 -0.08 41.35 -33.64
CA PRO A 234 1.15 42.08 -33.85
C PRO A 234 1.21 43.24 -32.86
N ALA A 235 2.07 43.12 -31.84
CA ALA A 235 2.52 44.23 -31.04
C ALA A 235 3.31 45.17 -31.97
N GLY A 236 2.62 46.19 -32.45
CA GLY A 236 3.19 47.29 -33.21
C GLY A 236 4.36 47.88 -32.43
N ALA A 237 5.55 47.65 -32.96
CA ALA A 237 6.71 48.45 -32.66
C ALA A 237 6.43 49.87 -33.16
N ASP A 238 6.24 50.81 -32.24
CA ASP A 238 6.56 52.20 -32.49
C ASP A 238 7.51 52.66 -31.39
N LEU A 239 8.80 52.54 -31.72
CA LEU A 239 9.86 53.31 -31.11
C LEU A 239 9.70 54.75 -31.61
N LEU A 240 9.63 55.73 -30.71
CA LEU A 240 10.47 56.93 -30.78
C LEU A 240 10.27 57.84 -29.56
N SER A 241 11.42 58.12 -28.93
CA SER A 241 11.79 59.40 -28.29
C SER A 241 11.16 59.78 -26.96
N GLY A 242 11.95 59.58 -25.89
CA GLY A 242 12.19 60.68 -24.94
C GLY A 242 12.91 61.85 -25.65
N PRO A 243 12.73 63.10 -25.17
CA PRO A 243 13.38 63.47 -23.91
C PRO A 243 12.51 64.27 -22.92
N ASP A 244 12.87 64.10 -21.65
CA ASP A 244 12.56 64.93 -20.47
C ASP A 244 13.17 66.36 -20.61
N PRO A 245 13.03 67.32 -19.69
CA PRO A 245 11.96 67.71 -18.75
C PRO A 245 11.51 69.18 -18.98
N ALA A 246 10.60 69.65 -18.11
CA ALA A 246 10.38 71.06 -17.71
C ALA A 246 9.24 71.84 -18.40
N GLY A 247 8.16 71.99 -17.61
CA GLY A 247 7.55 73.28 -17.33
C GLY A 247 6.62 73.85 -18.40
N ARG A 248 5.32 73.92 -18.08
CA ARG A 248 4.51 75.15 -18.16
C ARG A 248 3.05 74.83 -17.79
N HIS A 249 2.72 75.07 -16.53
CA HIS A 249 1.35 75.43 -16.17
C HIS A 249 1.02 76.74 -16.89
N SER A 250 0.01 76.68 -17.76
CA SER A 250 -0.62 77.85 -18.35
C SER A 250 -1.37 78.61 -17.25
N GLY A 251 -0.77 79.69 -16.78
CA GLY A 251 -1.41 80.73 -15.97
C GLY A 251 -1.72 81.94 -16.83
N LEU A 252 -3.00 82.29 -16.88
CA LEU A 252 -3.62 83.37 -17.64
C LEU A 252 -3.22 84.77 -17.12
N ARG A 253 -2.97 85.70 -18.06
CA ARG A 253 -3.41 87.13 -18.12
C ARG A 253 -3.28 88.06 -16.90
N LEU A 254 -2.45 89.11 -17.03
CA LEU A 254 -2.75 90.57 -17.12
C LEU A 254 -1.40 91.30 -16.93
N VAL A 255 -1.02 92.29 -17.74
CA VAL A 255 -1.19 93.73 -17.49
C VAL A 255 -0.65 94.47 -18.73
N ARG A 256 -1.42 95.45 -19.26
CA ARG A 256 -0.95 96.49 -20.19
C ARG A 256 -0.34 97.66 -19.41
N PRO A 257 0.61 98.39 -20.01
CA PRO A 257 0.68 99.83 -19.80
C PRO A 257 0.53 100.63 -21.10
N ALA A 258 0.13 101.90 -20.91
CA ALA A 258 -0.15 102.98 -21.86
C ALA A 258 -1.42 102.84 -22.71
#